data_AF-A0A2K1EG25-F1
#
_entry.id   AF-A0A2K1EG25-F1
#
_cell.length_a   1.000
_cell.length_b   1.000
_cell.length_c   1.000
_cell.angle_alpha   90.00
_cell.angle_beta   90.00
_cell.angle_gamma   90.00
#
_symmetry.space_group_name_H-M   'P 1'
#
loop_
_entity.id
_entity.type
_entity.pdbx_description
1 polymer ?
#
loop_
_entity_poly.entity_id
_entity_poly.type
_entity_poly.pdbx_seq_one_letter_code
_entity_poly.pdbx_strand_id
1 'polypeptide(L)'
;MLIIKALTKMYEDWGEDIDDFYITYNVDIGPSEINGASDMFSFELISPKRLARMTGQGDIIIGHGHFIARDFNENILEATLNRIINKCVDDDINKAYKNLSAYFRWEMDE
;
A
#
# COMPACT_ATOMS: atom_id res chain seq x y z
N MET A 1 15.55 -10.50 6.78
CA MET A 1 14.89 -9.96 5.57
C MET A 1 13.43 -9.72 5.91
N LEU A 2 12.86 -8.56 5.54
CA LEU A 2 11.43 -8.32 5.70
C LEU A 2 10.67 -8.91 4.51
N ILE A 3 9.48 -9.47 4.78
CA ILE A 3 8.60 -10.04 3.76
C ILE A 3 7.15 -9.62 4.05
N ILE A 4 6.32 -9.71 3.01
CA ILE A 4 4.86 -9.65 3.17
C ILE A 4 4.42 -10.95 3.86
N LYS A 5 3.78 -10.82 5.01
CA LYS A 5 3.17 -11.93 5.77
C LYS A 5 1.71 -12.13 5.37
N ALA A 6 1.00 -11.04 5.08
CA ALA A 6 -0.34 -11.05 4.52
C ALA A 6 -0.60 -9.78 3.72
N LEU A 7 -1.44 -9.89 2.69
CA LEU A 7 -1.98 -8.78 1.92
C LEU A 7 -3.50 -8.94 1.89
N THR A 8 -4.20 -8.08 2.61
CA THR A 8 -5.64 -8.17 2.80
C THR A 8 -6.31 -7.00 2.11
N LYS A 9 -7.18 -7.31 1.15
CA LYS A 9 -8.07 -6.30 0.55
C LYS A 9 -9.17 -5.95 1.54
N MET A 10 -9.24 -4.70 1.96
CA MET A 10 -10.18 -4.24 3.00
C MET A 10 -11.47 -3.70 2.39
N TYR A 11 -11.37 -2.95 1.30
CA TYR A 11 -12.51 -2.39 0.57
C TYR A 11 -12.17 -2.27 -0.91
N GLU A 12 -13.16 -2.44 -1.77
CA GLU A 12 -13.07 -2.16 -3.19
C GLU A 12 -14.32 -1.47 -3.71
N ASP A 13 -14.10 -0.50 -4.60
CA ASP A 13 -15.12 0.18 -5.39
C ASP A 13 -14.62 0.28 -6.82
N TRP A 14 -15.37 -0.32 -7.74
CA TRP A 14 -15.05 -0.39 -9.16
C TRP A 14 -15.80 0.65 -10.01
N GLY A 15 -16.62 1.52 -9.39
CA GLY A 15 -17.34 2.57 -10.09
C GLY A 15 -18.22 2.02 -11.21
N GLU A 16 -18.21 2.69 -12.36
CA GLU A 16 -18.99 2.31 -13.53
C GLU A 16 -18.23 1.37 -14.49
N ASP A 17 -16.89 1.40 -14.47
CA ASP A 17 -16.02 0.69 -15.41
C ASP A 17 -14.76 0.13 -14.71
N ILE A 18 -14.14 -0.89 -15.29
CA ILE A 18 -12.94 -1.54 -14.73
C ILE A 18 -11.74 -0.61 -14.50
N ASP A 19 -11.69 0.54 -15.18
CA ASP A 19 -10.64 1.55 -15.05
C ASP A 19 -10.96 2.65 -14.02
N ASP A 20 -12.08 2.52 -13.29
CA ASP A 20 -12.53 3.45 -12.23
C ASP A 20 -12.44 2.81 -10.83
N PHE A 21 -11.33 2.13 -10.56
CA PHE A 21 -11.13 1.43 -9.29
C PHE A 21 -10.55 2.30 -8.18
N TYR A 22 -10.98 1.97 -6.97
CA TYR A 22 -10.44 2.39 -5.68
C TYR A 22 -10.41 1.16 -4.77
N ILE A 23 -9.23 0.77 -4.28
CA ILE A 23 -9.08 -0.41 -3.44
C ILE A 23 -8.19 -0.08 -2.25
N THR A 24 -8.65 -0.37 -1.03
CA THR A 24 -7.82 -0.25 0.17
C THR A 24 -7.23 -1.59 0.55
N TYR A 25 -5.97 -1.59 0.96
CA TYR A 25 -5.24 -2.77 1.39
C TYR A 25 -4.63 -2.55 2.76
N ASN A 26 -4.65 -3.62 3.56
CA ASN A 26 -3.73 -3.80 4.66
C ASN A 26 -2.64 -4.77 4.21
N VAL A 27 -1.39 -4.44 4.54
CA VAL A 27 -0.22 -5.28 4.29
C VAL A 27 0.53 -5.48 5.59
N ASP A 28 0.61 -6.74 6.02
CA ASP A 28 1.38 -7.15 7.18
C ASP A 28 2.81 -7.43 6.74
N ILE A 29 3.78 -6.69 7.28
CA ILE A 29 5.19 -6.79 6.91
C ILE A 29 5.99 -7.19 8.13
N GLY A 30 6.86 -8.20 8.01
CA GLY A 30 7.66 -8.66 9.14
C GLY A 30 8.84 -9.54 8.77
N PRO A 31 9.69 -9.91 9.75
CA PRO A 31 10.89 -10.72 9.51
C PRO A 31 10.56 -12.10 8.94
N SER A 32 11.30 -12.55 7.92
CA SER A 32 11.13 -13.87 7.29
C SER A 32 11.16 -15.01 8.31
N GLU A 33 12.10 -14.97 9.24
CA GLU A 33 12.39 -16.06 10.18
C GLU A 33 11.42 -16.18 11.36
N ILE A 34 10.62 -15.16 11.63
CA ILE A 34 9.75 -15.11 12.81
C ILE A 34 8.29 -15.27 12.36
N ASN A 35 7.67 -16.37 12.79
CA ASN A 35 6.25 -16.61 12.53
C ASN A 35 5.38 -15.71 13.41
N GLY A 36 4.38 -15.08 12.81
CA GLY A 36 3.42 -14.21 13.51
C GLY A 36 3.95 -12.85 13.93
N ALA A 37 5.22 -12.52 13.70
CA ALA A 37 5.75 -11.18 13.92
C ALA A 37 5.59 -10.34 12.64
N SER A 38 4.74 -9.33 12.70
CA SER A 38 4.53 -8.33 11.65
C SER A 38 3.96 -7.05 12.24
N ASP A 39 4.19 -5.95 11.52
CA ASP A 39 3.48 -4.70 11.69
C ASP A 39 2.52 -4.48 10.52
N MET A 40 1.36 -3.89 10.82
CA MET A 40 0.33 -3.62 9.82
C MET A 40 0.54 -2.23 9.21
N PHE A 41 0.58 -2.19 7.90
CA PHE A 41 0.58 -0.96 7.11
C PHE A 41 -0.65 -0.93 6.22
N SER A 42 -1.11 0.25 5.83
CA SER A 42 -2.20 0.42 4.87
C SER A 42 -1.81 1.29 3.68
N PHE A 43 -2.44 1.03 2.55
CA PHE A 43 -2.36 1.86 1.35
C PHE A 43 -3.63 1.72 0.52
N GLU A 44 -3.76 2.61 -0.46
CA GLU A 44 -4.82 2.61 -1.45
C GLU A 44 -4.23 2.41 -2.84
N LEU A 45 -4.88 1.57 -3.64
CA LEU A 45 -4.63 1.43 -5.06
C LEU A 45 -5.76 2.13 -5.81
N ILE A 46 -5.42 3.19 -6.52
CA ILE A 46 -6.38 4.09 -7.17
C ILE A 46 -6.08 4.25 -8.66
N SER A 47 -7.13 4.23 -9.47
CA SER A 47 -7.03 4.53 -10.89
C SER A 47 -6.92 6.04 -11.15
N PRO A 48 -6.26 6.48 -12.23
CA PRO A 48 -6.28 7.88 -12.64
C PRO A 48 -7.69 8.45 -12.83
N LYS A 49 -8.62 7.64 -13.35
CA LYS A 49 -10.02 8.04 -13.55
C LYS A 49 -10.71 8.32 -12.21
N ARG A 50 -10.56 7.42 -11.23
CA ARG A 50 -11.08 7.62 -9.88
C ARG A 50 -10.46 8.83 -9.20
N LEU A 51 -9.13 8.99 -9.29
CA LEU A 51 -8.41 10.13 -8.72
C LEU A 51 -8.90 11.45 -9.33
N ALA A 52 -9.12 11.51 -10.63
CA ALA A 52 -9.68 12.68 -11.31
C ALA A 52 -11.10 13.02 -10.82
N ARG A 53 -11.94 12.01 -10.58
CA ARG A 53 -13.28 12.23 -9.99
C ARG A 53 -13.20 12.79 -8.57
N MET A 54 -12.35 12.22 -7.71
CA MET A 54 -12.18 12.67 -6.33
C MET A 54 -11.64 14.11 -6.27
N THR A 55 -10.62 14.43 -7.06
CA THR A 55 -10.08 15.81 -7.12
C THR A 55 -11.06 16.80 -7.75
N GLY A 56 -11.87 16.37 -8.72
CA GLY A 56 -12.90 17.20 -9.35
C GLY A 56 -14.05 17.60 -8.41
N GLN A 57 -14.19 16.94 -7.26
CA GLN A 57 -15.15 17.30 -6.22
C GLN A 57 -14.66 18.43 -5.28
N GLY A 58 -13.44 18.95 -5.52
CA GLY A 58 -12.88 20.08 -4.78
C GLY A 58 -12.02 19.68 -3.58
N ASP A 59 -11.77 18.39 -3.38
CA ASP A 59 -10.98 17.88 -2.27
C ASP A 59 -9.48 17.88 -2.57
N ILE A 60 -8.67 18.26 -1.57
CA ILE A 60 -7.22 18.13 -1.61
C ILE A 60 -6.86 16.70 -1.20
N ILE A 61 -6.19 15.97 -2.09
CA ILE A 61 -5.73 14.60 -1.83
C ILE A 61 -4.25 14.63 -1.46
N ILE A 62 -3.92 14.09 -0.29
CA ILE A 62 -2.54 13.91 0.17
C ILE A 62 -2.04 12.57 -0.36
N GLY A 63 -1.07 12.55 -1.27
CA GLY A 63 -0.61 11.33 -1.96
C GLY A 63 0.04 10.24 -1.09
N HIS A 64 0.21 10.46 0.22
CA HIS A 64 0.82 9.48 1.12
C HIS A 64 -0.07 8.24 1.27
N GLY A 65 0.49 7.06 0.98
CA GLY A 65 -0.27 5.82 0.95
C GLY A 65 -1.14 5.62 -0.29
N HIS A 66 -1.07 6.48 -1.33
CA HIS A 66 -1.81 6.27 -2.59
C HIS A 66 -0.90 5.77 -3.70
N PHE A 67 -1.20 4.57 -4.19
CA PHE A 67 -0.54 3.95 -5.33
C PHE A 67 -1.43 4.12 -6.55
N ILE A 68 -0.91 4.77 -7.59
CA ILE A 68 -1.68 5.10 -8.79
C ILE A 68 -1.33 4.09 -9.88
N ALA A 69 -2.33 3.39 -10.40
CA ALA A 69 -2.16 2.43 -11.49
C ALA A 69 -3.25 2.59 -12.54
N ARG A 70 -2.90 2.48 -13.82
CA ARG A 70 -3.90 2.56 -14.90
C ARG A 70 -4.82 1.34 -14.92
N ASP A 71 -4.23 0.16 -14.76
CA ASP A 71 -4.90 -1.13 -14.84
C ASP A 71 -4.69 -1.88 -13.52
N PHE A 72 -5.73 -2.54 -13.01
CA PHE A 72 -5.58 -3.40 -11.84
C PHE A 72 -4.86 -4.70 -12.22
N ASN A 73 -3.73 -4.97 -11.57
CA ASN A 73 -2.95 -6.18 -11.78
C ASN A 73 -2.23 -6.59 -10.49
N GLU A 74 -2.69 -7.66 -9.87
CA GLU A 74 -2.16 -8.17 -8.58
C GLU A 74 -0.68 -8.54 -8.67
N ASN A 75 -0.23 -9.13 -9.79
CA ASN A 75 1.19 -9.49 -9.95
C ASN A 75 2.09 -8.25 -9.98
N ILE A 76 1.66 -7.17 -10.64
CA ILE A 76 2.41 -5.90 -10.66
C ILE A 76 2.38 -5.23 -9.28
N LEU A 77 1.25 -5.31 -8.58
CA LEU A 77 1.12 -4.81 -7.21
C LEU A 77 2.11 -5.54 -6.28
N GLU A 78 2.08 -6.87 -6.23
CA GLU A 78 2.97 -7.67 -5.39
C GLU A 78 4.45 -7.42 -5.73
N ALA A 79 4.81 -7.35 -7.01
CA ALA A 79 6.18 -7.03 -7.42
C ALA A 79 6.60 -5.62 -6.95
N THR A 80 5.68 -4.66 -7.00
CA THR A 80 5.92 -3.29 -6.52
C THR A 80 6.09 -3.25 -5.00
N LEU A 81 5.23 -3.94 -4.25
CA LEU A 81 5.33 -4.04 -2.79
C LEU A 81 6.66 -4.65 -2.36
N ASN A 82 7.05 -5.78 -2.96
CA ASN A 82 8.34 -6.42 -2.67
C ASN A 82 9.53 -5.50 -3.00
N ARG A 83 9.46 -4.73 -4.10
CA ARG A 83 10.49 -3.75 -4.44
C ARG A 83 10.59 -2.63 -3.40
N ILE A 84 9.47 -2.14 -2.88
CA ILE A 84 9.45 -1.13 -1.80
C ILE A 84 10.06 -1.72 -0.53
N ILE A 85 9.64 -2.92 -0.13
CA ILE A 85 10.15 -3.60 1.07
C ILE A 85 11.66 -3.79 0.99
N ASN A 86 12.16 -4.29 -0.14
CA ASN A 86 13.60 -4.47 -0.36
C ASN A 86 14.39 -3.16 -0.32
N LYS A 87 13.79 -2.05 -0.75
CA LYS A 87 14.40 -0.72 -0.71
C LYS A 87 14.47 -0.15 0.72
N CYS A 88 13.56 -0.55 1.59
CA CYS A 88 13.47 -0.06 2.97
C CYS A 88 14.22 -0.95 3.98
N VAL A 89 14.91 -2.00 3.53
CA VAL A 89 15.71 -2.87 4.41
C VAL A 89 16.78 -2.05 5.15
N ASP A 90 16.85 -2.26 6.46
CA ASP A 90 17.82 -1.69 7.37
C ASP A 90 18.20 -2.76 8.41
N ASP A 91 19.39 -2.66 9.00
CA ASP A 91 19.84 -3.58 10.06
C ASP A 91 19.04 -3.39 11.35
N ASP A 92 18.44 -2.20 11.53
CA ASP A 92 17.50 -1.90 12.60
C ASP A 92 16.06 -2.00 12.08
N ILE A 93 15.29 -2.94 12.62
CA ILE A 93 13.90 -3.19 12.21
C ILE A 93 13.00 -1.96 12.39
N ASN A 94 13.22 -1.16 13.44
CA ASN A 94 12.42 0.04 13.67
C ASN A 94 12.70 1.10 12.62
N LYS A 95 13.95 1.20 12.16
CA LYS A 95 14.30 2.06 11.02
C LYS A 95 13.71 1.53 9.73
N ALA A 96 13.73 0.22 9.51
CA ALA A 96 13.11 -0.38 8.33
C ALA A 96 11.60 -0.07 8.27
N TYR A 97 10.88 -0.18 9.40
CA TYR A 97 9.46 0.18 9.49
C TYR A 97 9.21 1.67 9.29
N LYS A 98 10.05 2.53 9.88
CA LYS A 98 10.00 3.96 9.62
C LYS A 98 10.27 4.32 8.15
N ASN A 99 11.15 3.58 7.47
CA ASN A 99 11.38 3.75 6.04
C ASN A 99 10.16 3.31 5.21
N LEU A 100 9.45 2.26 5.64
CA LEU A 100 8.20 1.83 5.02
C LEU A 100 7.09 2.87 5.18
N SER A 101 7.03 3.59 6.30
CA SER A 101 6.01 4.64 6.51
C SER A 101 6.16 5.86 5.60
N ALA A 102 7.25 5.96 4.81
CA ALA A 102 7.32 6.92 3.70
C ALA A 102 6.42 6.57 2.51
N TYR A 103 6.03 5.30 2.37
CA TYR A 103 5.21 4.78 1.26
C TYR A 103 3.82 4.39 1.71
N PHE A 104 3.73 3.77 2.89
CA PHE A 104 2.49 3.28 3.47
C PHE A 104 2.08 4.13 4.67
N ARG A 105 0.82 4.02 5.09
CA ARG A 105 0.37 4.51 6.39
C ARG A 105 0.60 3.42 7.42
N TRP A 106 1.34 3.73 8.48
CA TRP A 106 1.66 2.78 9.55
C TRP A 106 0.70 2.99 10.71
N GLU A 107 0.06 1.93 11.20
CA GLU A 107 -0.89 2.01 12.32
C GLU A 107 -0.27 2.62 13.59
N MET A 108 1.04 2.44 13.79
CA MET A 108 1.77 2.94 14.96
C MET A 108 2.26 4.40 14.81
N ASP A 109 2.15 5.00 13.62
CA ASP A 109 2.48 6.42 13.37
C ASP A 109 1.26 7.36 13.64
N GLU A 110 0.09 6.81 13.97
CA GLU A 110 -1.12 7.57 14.38
C GLU A 110 -1.16 7.91 15.90
#